data_AF-V6TEF9-F1
#
_entry.id   AF-V6TEF9-F1
#
_cell.length_a   1.000
_cell.length_b   1.000
_cell.length_c   1.000
_cell.angle_alpha   90.00
_cell.angle_beta   90.00
_cell.angle_gamma   90.00
#
_symmetry.space_group_name_H-M   'P 1'
#
loop_
_entity.id
_entity.type
_entity.pdbx_description
1 polymer ?
#
loop_
_entity_poly.entity_id
_entity_poly.type
_entity_poly.pdbx_seq_one_letter_code
_entity_poly.pdbx_strand_id
1 'polypeptide(L)'
;MSAATLVNTLQYNVPLQFSSNGKVVTGVVRRYSGEDLQKNADLHAAFVSLYTHILPDVDRDECKRDLLGPNTIHIGVFRSDQEVRGDWQTKPIRILKHYKRYHADPLGEDIEILPGTDSAVEDAADTYKPRSVDSSFSGPTDDDEPTGERLISRIMEYVKAPKQRKEVGRFIKAKLPRLHAQLKTGELRESDLDATKRKIRHKDRILGGASILIRDNPEGITEPCRLCQLIYIGVRTRFQLLKLGRKLCATTIYTEAVEEFHSDVYFTYAGSNAIRFFKRCGLDDDPMIAGRYAHLDNEWTDVLPMARLLKIPAHMEQILSSKDNKGTSRAALYTMWRDAAFRRYAEESHFVSHCVAEMDRMQQRLASLEKAEKLYNAVLTQERSRCIMYEQIIAKLESQLLDAGIKPNIDRDEVLKKVIEQIAAANTLDEHDAEHKKA
;
A
#
# COMPACT_ATOMS: atom_id res chain seq x y z
N MET A 1 -24.89 -0.47 -24.29
CA MET A 1 -23.97 -1.58 -23.92
C MET A 1 -24.40 -2.85 -24.66
N SER A 2 -23.48 -3.64 -25.22
CA SER A 2 -23.87 -4.84 -25.98
C SER A 2 -24.25 -6.00 -25.05
N ALA A 3 -25.29 -6.75 -25.42
CA ALA A 3 -25.82 -7.90 -24.67
C ALA A 3 -24.75 -8.98 -24.34
N ALA A 4 -23.65 -9.04 -25.09
CA ALA A 4 -22.55 -9.97 -24.86
C ALA A 4 -21.74 -9.70 -23.57
N THR A 5 -21.78 -8.46 -23.04
CA THR A 5 -20.98 -8.08 -21.86
C THR A 5 -21.60 -8.58 -20.55
N LEU A 6 -22.93 -8.69 -20.51
CA LEU A 6 -23.71 -9.25 -19.40
C LEU A 6 -23.55 -10.78 -19.26
N VAL A 7 -23.08 -11.48 -20.31
CA VAL A 7 -22.96 -12.95 -20.31
C VAL A 7 -21.89 -13.46 -19.33
N ASN A 8 -20.98 -12.58 -18.87
CA ASN A 8 -19.88 -12.95 -17.99
C ASN A 8 -20.02 -12.46 -16.54
N THR A 9 -21.10 -11.76 -16.18
CA THR A 9 -21.36 -11.36 -14.79
C THR A 9 -22.02 -12.49 -14.01
N LEU A 10 -21.89 -12.43 -12.68
CA LEU A 10 -22.49 -13.37 -11.75
C LEU A 10 -23.83 -12.81 -11.26
N GLN A 11 -24.87 -13.62 -11.34
CA GLN A 11 -26.17 -13.26 -10.77
C GLN A 11 -26.20 -13.54 -9.27
N TYR A 12 -26.68 -12.57 -8.50
CA TYR A 12 -26.81 -12.69 -7.06
C TYR A 12 -27.97 -13.59 -6.65
N ASN A 13 -27.76 -14.35 -5.57
CA ASN A 13 -28.77 -15.19 -4.92
C ASN A 13 -29.39 -16.29 -5.79
N VAL A 14 -28.78 -16.60 -6.94
CA VAL A 14 -29.19 -17.70 -7.82
C VAL A 14 -28.15 -18.84 -7.74
N PRO A 15 -28.57 -20.12 -7.68
CA PRO A 15 -27.66 -21.25 -7.84
C PRO A 15 -27.01 -21.24 -9.22
N LEU A 16 -25.68 -21.21 -9.26
CA LEU A 16 -24.86 -21.25 -10.46
C LEU A 16 -24.04 -22.53 -10.49
N GLN A 17 -23.99 -23.17 -11.66
CA GLN A 17 -23.14 -24.34 -11.89
C GLN A 17 -21.84 -23.91 -12.56
N PHE A 18 -20.73 -24.36 -11.98
CA PHE A 18 -19.38 -24.17 -12.49
C PHE A 18 -18.81 -25.54 -12.85
N SER A 19 -18.45 -25.76 -14.11
CA SER A 19 -17.88 -27.01 -14.56
C SER A 19 -16.43 -26.84 -14.99
N SER A 20 -15.59 -27.81 -14.61
CA SER A 20 -14.23 -27.96 -15.13
C SER A 20 -13.84 -29.43 -15.10
N ASN A 21 -13.31 -29.93 -16.21
CA ASN A 21 -12.85 -31.32 -16.37
C ASN A 21 -13.89 -32.37 -15.91
N GLY A 22 -15.16 -32.17 -16.28
CA GLY A 22 -16.27 -33.08 -15.93
C GLY A 22 -16.78 -32.98 -14.49
N LYS A 23 -16.11 -32.22 -13.61
CA LYS A 23 -16.61 -31.94 -12.25
C LYS A 23 -17.48 -30.70 -12.27
N VAL A 24 -18.70 -30.83 -11.73
CA VAL A 24 -19.65 -29.73 -11.56
C VAL A 24 -19.66 -29.32 -10.08
N VAL A 25 -19.54 -28.02 -9.84
CA VAL A 25 -19.60 -27.39 -8.52
C VAL A 25 -20.71 -26.35 -8.56
N THR A 26 -21.63 -26.40 -7.61
CA THR A 26 -22.76 -25.50 -7.47
C THR A 26 -22.42 -24.43 -6.44
N GLY A 27 -22.42 -23.18 -6.85
CA GLY A 27 -22.21 -22.04 -5.97
C GLY A 27 -23.39 -21.07 -5.98
N VAL A 28 -23.53 -20.31 -4.91
CA VAL A 28 -24.42 -19.15 -4.83
C VAL A 28 -23.56 -17.92 -4.60
N VAL A 29 -23.83 -16.88 -5.36
CA VAL A 29 -23.12 -15.60 -5.28
C VAL A 29 -23.91 -14.70 -4.36
N ARG A 30 -23.22 -14.11 -3.38
CA ARG A 30 -23.83 -13.21 -2.41
C ARG A 30 -23.03 -11.92 -2.32
N ARG A 31 -23.76 -10.83 -2.14
CA ARG A 31 -23.25 -9.49 -1.91
C ARG A 31 -23.42 -9.14 -0.43
N TYR A 32 -22.40 -8.53 0.15
CA TYR A 32 -22.36 -8.11 1.55
C TYR A 32 -21.73 -6.73 1.66
N SER A 33 -22.14 -5.95 2.64
CA SER A 33 -21.45 -4.72 3.04
C SER A 33 -20.38 -5.00 4.11
N GLY A 34 -19.50 -4.03 4.37
CA GLY A 34 -18.61 -4.07 5.53
C GLY A 34 -19.37 -4.27 6.87
N GLU A 35 -20.56 -3.69 7.00
CA GLU A 35 -21.42 -3.88 8.19
C GLU A 35 -21.92 -5.32 8.35
N ASP A 36 -22.23 -6.00 7.24
CA ASP A 36 -22.64 -7.41 7.27
C ASP A 36 -21.49 -8.30 7.78
N LEU A 37 -20.25 -8.00 7.37
CA LEU A 37 -19.06 -8.67 7.86
C LEU A 37 -18.80 -8.36 9.33
N GLN A 38 -19.04 -7.13 9.77
CA GLN A 38 -18.92 -6.73 11.18
C GLN A 38 -19.90 -7.50 12.08
N LYS A 39 -21.13 -7.72 11.59
CA LYS A 39 -22.17 -8.50 12.30
C LYS A 39 -21.90 -10.02 12.27
N ASN A 40 -21.10 -10.51 11.33
CA ASN A 40 -20.83 -11.94 11.16
C ASN A 40 -19.33 -12.25 11.12
N ALA A 41 -18.76 -12.51 12.31
CA ALA A 41 -17.35 -12.83 12.48
C ALA A 41 -16.88 -14.06 11.67
N ASP A 42 -17.73 -15.08 11.47
CA ASP A 42 -17.35 -16.27 10.68
C ASP A 42 -17.27 -15.96 9.18
N LEU A 43 -18.14 -15.08 8.68
CA LEU A 43 -18.10 -14.59 7.30
C LEU A 43 -16.87 -13.70 7.08
N HIS A 44 -16.61 -12.76 7.99
CA HIS A 44 -15.41 -11.93 7.94
C HIS A 44 -14.13 -12.78 7.93
N ALA A 45 -14.03 -13.75 8.84
CA ALA A 45 -12.90 -14.69 8.87
C ALA A 45 -12.76 -15.53 7.59
N ALA A 46 -13.86 -15.79 6.88
CA ALA A 46 -13.83 -16.49 5.60
C ALA A 46 -13.17 -15.65 4.48
N PHE A 47 -13.49 -14.36 4.39
CA PHE A 47 -12.87 -13.44 3.43
C PHE A 47 -11.41 -13.17 3.76
N VAL A 48 -11.07 -12.87 5.02
CA VAL A 48 -9.68 -12.70 5.46
C VAL A 48 -8.85 -13.94 5.11
N SER A 49 -9.39 -15.13 5.42
CA SER A 49 -8.70 -16.37 5.09
C SER A 49 -8.61 -16.66 3.59
N LEU A 50 -9.51 -16.13 2.77
CA LEU A 50 -9.42 -16.26 1.32
C LEU A 50 -8.27 -15.41 0.79
N TYR A 51 -8.19 -14.14 1.20
CA TYR A 51 -7.23 -13.18 0.67
C TYR A 51 -5.82 -13.44 1.18
N THR A 52 -5.63 -13.62 2.49
CA THR A 52 -4.32 -13.99 3.09
C THR A 52 -3.77 -15.35 2.61
N HIS A 53 -4.61 -16.19 2.02
CA HIS A 53 -4.16 -17.44 1.41
C HIS A 53 -3.64 -17.27 -0.01
N ILE A 54 -4.21 -16.32 -0.75
CA ILE A 54 -3.96 -16.16 -2.20
C ILE A 54 -2.95 -15.05 -2.47
N LEU A 55 -2.94 -14.04 -1.60
CA LEU A 55 -2.09 -12.88 -1.68
C LEU A 55 -1.06 -13.01 -0.54
N PRO A 56 0.17 -13.49 -0.86
CA PRO A 56 1.14 -13.91 0.16
C PRO A 56 1.75 -12.76 0.98
N ASP A 57 1.68 -11.54 0.45
CA ASP A 57 2.32 -10.35 1.04
C ASP A 57 1.33 -9.44 1.78
N VAL A 58 0.07 -9.87 1.91
CA VAL A 58 -0.98 -9.08 2.57
C VAL A 58 -0.94 -9.32 4.06
N ASP A 59 -0.76 -8.25 4.83
CA ASP A 59 -0.87 -8.35 6.27
C ASP A 59 -2.29 -8.74 6.68
N ARG A 60 -2.37 -9.68 7.63
CA ARG A 60 -3.64 -10.25 8.04
C ARG A 60 -4.49 -9.26 8.82
N ASP A 61 -3.86 -8.37 9.60
CA ASP A 61 -4.57 -7.40 10.42
C ASP A 61 -4.98 -6.18 9.60
N GLU A 62 -4.17 -5.77 8.63
CA GLU A 62 -4.57 -4.82 7.58
C GLU A 62 -5.80 -5.32 6.82
N CYS A 63 -5.76 -6.56 6.29
CA CYS A 63 -6.88 -7.15 5.58
C CYS A 63 -8.17 -7.20 6.43
N LYS A 64 -8.06 -7.46 7.75
CA LYS A 64 -9.23 -7.42 8.65
C LYS A 64 -9.83 -6.02 8.77
N ARG A 65 -9.00 -4.98 8.82
CA ARG A 65 -9.48 -3.59 8.95
C ARG A 65 -10.13 -3.13 7.66
N ASP A 66 -9.47 -3.37 6.53
CA ASP A 66 -9.95 -2.94 5.21
C ASP A 66 -11.31 -3.53 4.87
N LEU A 67 -11.52 -4.81 5.18
CA LEU A 67 -12.79 -5.49 4.90
C LEU A 67 -13.97 -4.99 5.75
N LEU A 68 -13.71 -4.20 6.78
CA LEU A 68 -14.74 -3.58 7.61
C LEU A 68 -14.89 -2.08 7.32
N GLY A 69 -14.14 -1.55 6.36
CA GLY A 69 -14.17 -0.15 6.00
C GLY A 69 -15.57 0.30 5.54
N PRO A 70 -15.95 1.57 5.79
CA PRO A 70 -17.18 2.12 5.24
C PRO A 70 -17.13 2.10 3.71
N ASN A 71 -18.29 2.01 3.05
CA ASN A 71 -18.41 1.95 1.59
C ASN A 71 -17.69 0.77 0.92
N THR A 72 -17.40 -0.28 1.68
CA THR A 72 -16.87 -1.54 1.15
C THR A 72 -18.00 -2.51 0.83
N ILE A 73 -17.86 -3.18 -0.32
CA ILE A 73 -18.79 -4.19 -0.81
C ILE A 73 -18.01 -5.46 -1.11
N HIS A 74 -18.50 -6.58 -0.61
CA HIS A 74 -17.89 -7.90 -0.76
C HIS A 74 -18.82 -8.80 -1.57
N ILE A 75 -18.27 -9.38 -2.63
CA ILE A 75 -18.91 -10.40 -3.44
C ILE A 75 -18.24 -11.72 -3.12
N GLY A 76 -18.99 -12.67 -2.57
CA GLY A 76 -18.50 -14.02 -2.29
C GLY A 76 -19.28 -15.08 -3.07
N VAL A 77 -18.56 -16.08 -3.56
CA VAL A 77 -19.15 -17.28 -4.19
C VAL A 77 -19.03 -18.44 -3.22
N PHE A 78 -20.16 -19.01 -2.80
CA PHE A 78 -20.21 -20.04 -1.76
C PHE A 78 -20.88 -21.31 -2.26
N ARG A 79 -20.29 -22.47 -1.94
CA ARG A 79 -20.95 -23.75 -2.18
C ARG A 79 -22.10 -24.01 -1.22
N SER A 80 -22.95 -24.97 -1.60
CA SER A 80 -23.95 -25.54 -0.71
C SER A 80 -23.30 -26.38 0.40
N ASP A 81 -24.03 -26.54 1.50
CA ASP A 81 -23.60 -27.37 2.61
C ASP A 81 -23.45 -28.84 2.18
N GLN A 82 -24.34 -29.33 1.33
CA GLN A 82 -24.31 -30.70 0.80
C GLN A 82 -23.01 -30.98 0.03
N GLU A 83 -22.55 -30.04 -0.79
CA GLU A 83 -21.28 -30.20 -1.51
C GLU A 83 -20.08 -30.22 -0.58
N VAL A 84 -20.07 -29.38 0.46
CA VAL A 84 -18.99 -29.40 1.46
C VAL A 84 -18.97 -30.73 2.21
N ARG A 85 -20.14 -31.27 2.59
CA ARG A 85 -20.23 -32.57 3.25
C ARG A 85 -19.77 -33.72 2.36
N GLY A 86 -20.18 -33.74 1.09
CA GLY A 86 -19.71 -34.73 0.12
C GLY A 86 -18.19 -34.67 -0.07
N ASP A 87 -17.62 -33.46 -0.09
CA ASP A 87 -16.17 -33.20 -0.19
C ASP A 87 -15.40 -33.71 1.05
N TRP A 88 -16.02 -33.68 2.24
CA TRP A 88 -15.48 -34.22 3.48
C TRP A 88 -15.62 -35.74 3.59
N GLN A 89 -16.73 -36.30 3.11
CA GLN A 89 -16.94 -37.75 3.07
C GLN A 89 -15.93 -38.43 2.14
N THR A 90 -15.71 -37.85 0.96
CA THR A 90 -14.74 -38.37 -0.02
C THR A 90 -13.29 -38.11 0.38
N LYS A 91 -13.00 -37.00 1.09
CA LYS A 91 -11.65 -36.66 1.55
C LYS A 91 -11.64 -36.21 3.01
N PRO A 92 -11.69 -37.16 3.97
CA PRO A 92 -11.84 -36.83 5.39
C PRO A 92 -10.63 -36.10 5.98
N ILE A 93 -9.44 -36.21 5.36
CA ILE A 93 -8.24 -35.44 5.73
C ILE A 93 -8.49 -33.93 5.81
N ARG A 94 -9.47 -33.40 5.06
CA ARG A 94 -9.80 -31.98 5.04
C ARG A 94 -10.37 -31.48 6.36
N ILE A 95 -11.12 -32.34 7.06
CA ILE A 95 -11.57 -32.07 8.44
C ILE A 95 -10.35 -31.92 9.35
N LEU A 96 -9.35 -32.79 9.18
CA LEU A 96 -8.16 -32.82 10.02
C LEU A 96 -7.19 -31.67 9.76
N LYS A 97 -7.12 -31.15 8.52
CA LYS A 97 -6.32 -29.96 8.19
C LYS A 97 -6.70 -28.75 9.05
N HIS A 98 -7.91 -28.69 9.60
CA HIS A 98 -8.31 -27.62 10.53
C HIS A 98 -7.53 -27.60 11.86
N TYR A 99 -6.88 -28.72 12.20
CA TYR A 99 -6.11 -28.86 13.44
C TYR A 99 -4.60 -28.94 13.20
N LYS A 100 -4.16 -28.87 11.93
CA LYS A 100 -2.75 -28.61 11.61
C LYS A 100 -2.47 -27.14 11.94
N ARG A 101 -1.70 -26.86 13.00
CA ARG A 101 -1.03 -25.57 13.14
C ARG A 101 0.31 -25.67 12.42
N TYR A 102 0.55 -24.73 11.52
CA TYR A 102 1.90 -24.34 11.12
C TYR A 102 2.63 -23.81 12.36
N HIS A 103 3.93 -24.08 12.44
CA HIS A 103 4.81 -23.41 13.40
C HIS A 103 4.73 -21.88 13.17
N ALA A 104 4.66 -21.13 14.27
CA ALA A 104 4.48 -19.67 14.39
C ALA A 104 3.03 -19.15 14.42
N ASP A 105 2.31 -19.46 15.51
CA ASP A 105 1.45 -18.47 16.19
C ASP A 105 2.10 -18.30 17.58
N PRO A 106 2.65 -17.14 17.96
CA PRO A 106 2.70 -16.80 19.38
C PRO A 106 1.25 -16.65 19.86
N LEU A 107 0.97 -17.28 21.01
CA LEU A 107 -0.04 -16.95 22.02
C LEU A 107 -0.87 -15.69 21.70
N GLY A 108 -2.20 -15.75 21.60
CA GLY A 108 -3.08 -16.05 22.73
C GLY A 108 -3.38 -14.74 23.48
N GLU A 109 -4.64 -14.31 23.38
CA GLU A 109 -5.43 -13.51 24.34
C GLU A 109 -4.69 -12.71 25.44
N ASP A 110 -5.00 -11.42 25.48
CA ASP A 110 -5.00 -10.52 26.66
C ASP A 110 -3.85 -10.63 27.66
N ILE A 111 -2.82 -9.79 27.51
CA ILE A 111 -1.99 -9.33 28.63
C ILE A 111 -1.76 -7.83 28.50
N GLU A 112 -2.02 -7.14 29.62
CA GLU A 112 -1.94 -5.70 29.85
C GLU A 112 -0.63 -5.05 29.36
N ILE A 113 -0.80 -3.84 28.83
CA ILE A 113 0.27 -2.90 28.52
C ILE A 113 0.90 -2.43 29.84
N LEU A 114 2.22 -2.57 29.98
CA LEU A 114 3.03 -1.64 30.79
C LEU A 114 4.36 -1.30 30.08
N PRO A 115 4.91 -0.09 30.29
CA PRO A 115 5.86 0.54 29.38
C PRO A 115 7.32 0.37 29.80
N GLY A 116 8.20 0.47 28.79
CA GLY A 116 9.59 0.90 28.93
C GLY A 116 10.62 -0.22 29.05
N THR A 117 11.47 -0.35 28.03
CA THR A 117 12.94 -0.17 28.15
C THR A 117 13.57 -0.18 26.76
N ASP A 118 14.47 0.78 26.57
CA ASP A 118 15.25 1.05 25.37
C ASP A 118 16.26 -0.05 25.00
N SER A 119 16.67 0.03 23.72
CA SER A 119 17.97 -0.37 23.16
C SER A 119 18.26 -1.85 22.97
N ALA A 120 18.41 -2.26 21.71
CA ALA A 120 19.71 -2.64 21.15
C ALA A 120 19.52 -3.09 19.69
N VAL A 121 20.29 -2.44 18.82
CA VAL A 121 20.49 -2.79 17.41
C VAL A 121 21.38 -4.02 17.36
N GLU A 122 20.93 -5.11 16.75
CA GLU A 122 21.81 -6.16 16.26
C GLU A 122 21.40 -6.60 14.85
N ASP A 123 22.33 -6.34 13.91
CA ASP A 123 22.37 -6.82 12.54
C ASP A 123 22.28 -8.35 12.49
N ALA A 124 21.17 -8.86 11.99
CA ALA A 124 21.04 -10.27 11.61
C ALA A 124 20.90 -10.36 10.08
N ALA A 125 21.96 -10.86 9.45
CA ALA A 125 22.03 -11.14 8.03
C ALA A 125 20.80 -11.90 7.51
N ASP A 126 20.09 -11.24 6.59
CA ASP A 126 18.88 -11.70 5.92
C ASP A 126 19.18 -12.94 5.06
N THR A 127 19.13 -14.12 5.69
CA THR A 127 19.07 -15.38 4.97
C THR A 127 17.61 -15.63 4.63
N TYR A 128 17.17 -15.07 3.50
CA TYR A 128 15.82 -15.28 2.95
C TYR A 128 15.60 -16.77 2.69
N LYS A 129 15.06 -17.49 3.68
CA LYS A 129 14.56 -18.85 3.48
C LYS A 129 13.25 -18.71 2.72
N PRO A 130 13.12 -19.26 1.50
CA PRO A 130 11.84 -19.29 0.82
C PRO A 130 10.84 -20.00 1.73
N ARG A 131 9.80 -19.27 2.17
CA ARG A 131 8.66 -19.86 2.88
C ARG A 131 8.13 -20.98 2.00
N SER A 132 8.22 -22.22 2.50
CA SER A 132 7.81 -23.38 1.71
C SER A 132 6.34 -23.22 1.31
N VAL A 133 6.08 -23.43 0.02
CA VAL A 133 4.77 -23.35 -0.64
C VAL A 133 3.84 -24.50 -0.18
N ASP A 134 4.21 -25.21 0.88
CA ASP A 134 3.51 -26.40 1.39
C ASP A 134 2.33 -26.09 2.31
N SER A 135 2.01 -24.80 2.55
CA SER A 135 0.97 -24.38 3.52
C SER A 135 -0.46 -24.51 3.01
N SER A 136 -0.68 -25.52 2.17
CA SER A 136 -1.85 -25.59 1.32
C SER A 136 -2.99 -26.38 1.97
N PHE A 137 -4.05 -25.66 2.35
CA PHE A 137 -5.38 -26.26 2.52
C PHE A 137 -5.87 -26.89 1.19
N SER A 138 -5.31 -26.43 0.06
CA SER A 138 -5.47 -27.01 -1.27
C SER A 138 -4.18 -26.88 -2.09
N GLY A 139 -3.24 -27.80 -1.87
CA GLY A 139 -2.08 -27.95 -2.74
C GLY A 139 -2.49 -28.57 -4.07
N PRO A 140 -1.65 -28.47 -5.11
CA PRO A 140 -1.89 -29.15 -6.38
C PRO A 140 -1.89 -30.69 -6.24
N THR A 141 -1.42 -31.21 -5.10
CA THR A 141 -1.33 -32.63 -4.78
C THR A 141 -2.13 -32.94 -3.52
N ASP A 142 -3.38 -33.37 -3.68
CA ASP A 142 -4.17 -34.08 -2.65
C ASP A 142 -3.59 -35.51 -2.45
N ASP A 143 -2.26 -35.68 -2.43
CA ASP A 143 -1.56 -36.99 -2.44
C ASP A 143 -1.63 -37.74 -1.08
N ASP A 144 -2.38 -37.21 -0.11
CA ASP A 144 -2.50 -37.73 1.26
C ASP A 144 -3.77 -38.60 1.49
N GLU A 145 -4.48 -39.02 0.44
CA GLU A 145 -5.78 -39.73 0.53
C GLU A 145 -5.78 -40.96 1.48
N PRO A 146 -4.87 -41.95 1.38
CA PRO A 146 -4.88 -43.12 2.28
C PRO A 146 -4.45 -42.78 3.72
N THR A 147 -3.91 -41.59 3.96
CA THR A 147 -3.46 -41.13 5.28
C THR A 147 -4.63 -40.54 6.08
N GLY A 148 -5.60 -39.91 5.40
CA GLY A 148 -6.76 -39.24 6.02
C GLY A 148 -7.71 -40.16 6.77
N GLU A 149 -8.19 -41.21 6.11
CA GLU A 149 -9.12 -42.19 6.70
C GLU A 149 -8.48 -42.91 7.88
N ARG A 150 -7.22 -43.38 7.71
CA ARG A 150 -6.45 -44.02 8.79
C ARG A 150 -6.27 -43.12 10.00
N LEU A 151 -6.03 -41.82 9.79
CA LEU A 151 -5.91 -40.85 10.88
C LEU A 151 -7.24 -40.66 11.61
N ILE A 152 -8.35 -40.50 10.89
CA ILE A 152 -9.67 -40.38 11.53
C ILE A 152 -10.00 -41.64 12.33
N SER A 153 -9.78 -42.82 11.78
CA SER A 153 -10.02 -44.08 12.50
C SER A 153 -9.21 -44.16 13.79
N ARG A 154 -7.90 -43.82 13.74
CA ARG A 154 -7.06 -43.73 14.96
C ARG A 154 -7.55 -42.69 15.96
N ILE A 155 -8.05 -41.55 15.50
CA ILE A 155 -8.61 -40.52 16.39
C ILE A 155 -9.89 -41.04 17.06
N MET A 156 -10.76 -41.72 16.32
CA MET A 156 -11.97 -42.32 16.88
C MET A 156 -11.64 -43.46 17.87
N GLU A 157 -10.59 -44.26 17.60
CA GLU A 157 -10.05 -45.23 18.55
C GLU A 157 -9.57 -44.56 19.84
N TYR A 158 -8.86 -43.42 19.74
CA TYR A 158 -8.42 -42.66 20.91
C TYR A 158 -9.59 -42.16 21.78
N VAL A 159 -10.67 -41.70 21.13
CA VAL A 159 -11.88 -41.23 21.80
C VAL A 159 -12.59 -42.40 22.51
N LYS A 160 -12.78 -43.53 21.83
CA LYS A 160 -13.57 -44.68 22.29
C LYS A 160 -12.84 -45.63 23.24
N ALA A 161 -11.51 -45.78 23.11
CA ALA A 161 -10.73 -46.80 23.83
C ALA A 161 -9.68 -46.18 24.77
N PRO A 162 -9.97 -46.07 26.09
CA PRO A 162 -9.06 -45.48 27.07
C PRO A 162 -7.68 -46.17 27.17
N LYS A 163 -7.65 -47.49 26.90
CA LYS A 163 -6.45 -48.34 27.07
C LYS A 163 -5.36 -48.10 26.00
N GLN A 164 -5.70 -47.57 24.83
CA GLN A 164 -4.76 -47.32 23.72
C GLN A 164 -4.34 -45.85 23.59
N ARG A 165 -4.81 -44.97 24.50
CA ARG A 165 -4.58 -43.51 24.44
C ARG A 165 -3.10 -43.11 24.45
N LYS A 166 -2.20 -43.87 25.09
CA LYS A 166 -0.78 -43.48 25.17
C LYS A 166 -0.06 -43.54 23.82
N GLU A 167 -0.28 -44.59 23.04
CA GLU A 167 0.41 -44.79 21.76
C GLU A 167 -0.24 -43.96 20.65
N VAL A 168 -1.56 -44.05 20.53
CA VAL A 168 -2.35 -43.29 19.57
C VAL A 168 -2.25 -41.78 19.84
N GLY A 169 -2.23 -41.38 21.12
CA GLY A 169 -2.04 -39.97 21.52
C GLY A 169 -0.69 -39.40 21.11
N ARG A 170 0.42 -40.17 21.20
CA ARG A 170 1.73 -39.72 20.69
C ARG A 170 1.69 -39.51 19.18
N PHE A 171 1.06 -40.42 18.44
CA PHE A 171 0.90 -40.30 17.00
C PHE A 171 0.07 -39.06 16.60
N ILE A 172 -1.07 -38.84 17.26
CA ILE A 172 -1.91 -37.65 17.01
C ILE A 172 -1.16 -36.38 17.43
N LYS A 173 -0.45 -36.36 18.56
CA LYS A 173 0.35 -35.21 18.99
C LYS A 173 1.43 -34.84 17.96
N ALA A 174 2.08 -35.83 17.36
CA ALA A 174 3.13 -35.60 16.36
C ALA A 174 2.59 -35.03 15.03
N LYS A 175 1.38 -35.42 14.62
CA LYS A 175 0.78 -35.01 13.33
C LYS A 175 -0.21 -33.85 13.44
N LEU A 176 -0.92 -33.74 14.56
CA LEU A 176 -2.04 -32.83 14.84
C LEU A 176 -2.03 -32.40 16.32
N PRO A 177 -1.03 -31.60 16.76
CA PRO A 177 -0.84 -31.24 18.17
C PRO A 177 -2.05 -30.52 18.78
N ARG A 178 -2.71 -29.65 18.01
CA ARG A 178 -3.91 -28.91 18.48
C ARG A 178 -5.11 -29.84 18.69
N LEU A 179 -5.31 -30.80 17.79
CA LEU A 179 -6.36 -31.81 17.94
C LEU A 179 -6.12 -32.64 19.20
N HIS A 180 -4.89 -33.07 19.42
CA HIS A 180 -4.52 -33.83 20.61
C HIS A 180 -4.75 -33.05 21.92
N ALA A 181 -4.49 -31.74 21.93
CA ALA A 181 -4.80 -30.89 23.08
C ALA A 181 -6.31 -30.86 23.36
N GLN A 182 -7.14 -30.63 22.34
CA GLN A 182 -8.61 -30.60 22.48
C GLN A 182 -9.23 -31.96 22.86
N LEU A 183 -8.62 -33.05 22.36
CA LEU A 183 -8.98 -34.41 22.76
C LEU A 183 -8.62 -34.70 24.23
N LYS A 184 -7.57 -34.07 24.77
CA LYS A 184 -7.18 -34.20 26.18
C LYS A 184 -8.05 -33.38 27.12
N THR A 185 -8.44 -32.18 26.72
CA THR A 185 -9.32 -31.30 27.50
C THR A 185 -10.78 -31.74 27.45
N GLY A 186 -11.13 -32.67 26.54
CA GLY A 186 -12.50 -33.17 26.38
C GLY A 186 -13.42 -32.20 25.63
N GLU A 187 -12.86 -31.15 25.04
CA GLU A 187 -13.59 -30.14 24.28
C GLU A 187 -14.08 -30.65 22.91
N LEU A 188 -13.42 -31.68 22.37
CA LEU A 188 -13.76 -32.24 21.07
C LEU A 188 -14.81 -33.36 21.18
N ARG A 189 -15.95 -33.20 20.51
CA ARG A 189 -17.01 -34.22 20.41
C ARG A 189 -16.84 -35.06 19.16
N GLU A 190 -17.37 -36.29 19.16
CA GLU A 190 -17.38 -37.16 17.96
C GLU A 190 -18.08 -36.47 16.77
N SER A 191 -19.12 -35.67 17.04
CA SER A 191 -19.84 -34.89 16.03
C SER A 191 -18.96 -33.88 15.29
N ASP A 192 -17.86 -33.42 15.90
CA ASP A 192 -16.94 -32.48 15.27
C ASP A 192 -16.07 -33.17 14.21
N LEU A 193 -15.88 -34.48 14.30
CA LEU A 193 -15.12 -35.29 13.34
C LEU A 193 -16.00 -35.97 12.29
N ASP A 194 -17.31 -36.06 12.54
CA ASP A 194 -18.29 -36.62 11.62
C ASP A 194 -18.60 -35.63 10.49
N ALA A 195 -18.26 -36.00 9.24
CA ALA A 195 -18.51 -35.20 8.05
C ALA A 195 -20.00 -34.81 7.87
N THR A 196 -20.93 -35.62 8.37
CA THR A 196 -22.37 -35.38 8.24
C THR A 196 -22.92 -34.43 9.29
N LYS A 197 -22.28 -34.33 10.46
CA LYS A 197 -22.77 -33.57 11.61
C LYS A 197 -21.97 -32.31 11.90
N ARG A 198 -20.69 -32.28 11.51
CA ARG A 198 -19.80 -31.14 11.74
C ARG A 198 -20.43 -29.86 11.23
N LYS A 199 -20.38 -28.80 12.04
CA LYS A 199 -20.84 -27.46 11.66
C LYS A 199 -19.97 -26.95 10.51
N ILE A 200 -20.62 -26.55 9.42
CA ILE A 200 -19.96 -25.99 8.25
C ILE A 200 -19.77 -24.50 8.48
N ARG A 201 -18.55 -24.01 8.32
CA ARG A 201 -18.23 -22.57 8.41
C ARG A 201 -18.29 -21.92 7.04
N HIS A 202 -18.46 -20.61 7.01
CA HIS A 202 -18.38 -19.83 5.77
C HIS A 202 -17.03 -20.04 5.04
N LYS A 203 -15.94 -20.16 5.80
CA LYS A 203 -14.62 -20.50 5.27
C LYS A 203 -14.59 -21.86 4.54
N ASP A 204 -15.41 -22.83 4.91
CA ASP A 204 -15.40 -24.15 4.24
C ASP A 204 -16.18 -24.10 2.91
N ARG A 205 -17.11 -23.15 2.79
CA ARG A 205 -18.00 -22.95 1.64
C ARG A 205 -17.45 -22.03 0.56
N ILE A 206 -16.67 -21.01 0.93
CA ILE A 206 -16.18 -19.99 -0.01
C ILE A 206 -15.27 -20.60 -1.09
N LEU A 207 -15.61 -20.31 -2.36
CA LEU A 207 -14.85 -20.67 -3.56
C LEU A 207 -13.86 -19.56 -3.93
N GLY A 208 -14.34 -18.33 -3.87
CA GLY A 208 -13.63 -17.12 -4.21
C GLY A 208 -14.48 -15.90 -3.88
N GLY A 209 -13.90 -14.72 -4.02
CA GLY A 209 -14.56 -13.46 -3.72
C GLY A 209 -13.76 -12.26 -4.19
N ALA A 210 -14.44 -11.13 -4.25
CA ALA A 210 -13.90 -9.83 -4.60
C ALA A 210 -14.43 -8.78 -3.61
N SER A 211 -13.58 -7.86 -3.16
CA SER A 211 -13.93 -6.77 -2.27
C SER A 211 -13.56 -5.46 -2.93
N ILE A 212 -14.54 -4.57 -3.07
CA ILE A 212 -14.40 -3.25 -3.66
C ILE A 212 -14.67 -2.18 -2.62
N LEU A 213 -14.07 -1.01 -2.79
CA LEU A 213 -14.27 0.20 -2.01
C LEU A 213 -14.73 1.31 -2.94
N ILE A 214 -15.83 1.97 -2.56
CA ILE A 214 -16.35 3.12 -3.29
C ILE A 214 -15.81 4.40 -2.63
N ARG A 215 -15.09 5.21 -3.41
CA ARG A 215 -14.56 6.50 -2.98
C ARG A 215 -15.21 7.62 -3.81
N ASP A 216 -15.85 8.55 -3.11
CA ASP A 216 -16.39 9.76 -3.71
C ASP A 216 -15.36 10.88 -3.57
N ASN A 217 -14.95 11.49 -4.69
CA ASN A 217 -13.96 12.56 -4.77
C ASN A 217 -12.68 12.23 -4.00
N PRO A 218 -11.94 11.19 -4.41
CA PRO A 218 -10.74 10.76 -3.71
C PRO A 218 -9.72 11.90 -3.61
N GLU A 219 -9.08 12.03 -2.45
CA GLU A 219 -8.04 13.03 -2.19
C GLU A 219 -6.92 12.94 -3.24
N GLY A 220 -6.41 14.09 -3.68
CA GLY A 220 -5.39 14.18 -4.73
C GLY A 220 -5.94 14.21 -6.16
N ILE A 221 -7.25 14.02 -6.36
CA ILE A 221 -7.91 14.22 -7.65
C ILE A 221 -8.67 15.55 -7.63
N THR A 222 -8.24 16.50 -8.46
CA THR A 222 -8.79 17.88 -8.51
C THR A 222 -10.18 17.97 -9.13
N GLU A 223 -10.61 16.92 -9.85
CA GLU A 223 -11.86 16.87 -10.60
C GLU A 223 -12.87 15.97 -9.86
N PRO A 224 -14.17 16.30 -9.81
CA PRO A 224 -15.18 15.42 -9.21
C PRO A 224 -15.14 14.05 -9.88
N CYS A 225 -14.93 13.00 -9.08
CA CYS A 225 -14.72 11.65 -9.58
C CYS A 225 -15.21 10.62 -8.58
N ARG A 226 -16.08 9.71 -9.03
CA ARG A 226 -16.48 8.54 -8.25
C ARG A 226 -15.65 7.33 -8.69
N LEU A 227 -14.83 6.83 -7.77
CA LEU A 227 -13.91 5.73 -7.98
C LEU A 227 -14.44 4.44 -7.35
N CYS A 228 -14.41 3.35 -8.11
CA CYS A 228 -14.56 2.00 -7.59
C CYS A 228 -13.19 1.32 -7.55
N GLN A 229 -12.63 1.15 -6.36
CA GLN A 229 -11.34 0.49 -6.14
C GLN A 229 -11.56 -0.99 -5.81
N LEU A 230 -10.97 -1.91 -6.58
CA LEU A 230 -10.84 -3.31 -6.20
C LEU A 230 -9.67 -3.46 -5.24
N ILE A 231 -9.97 -3.72 -3.97
CA ILE A 231 -8.98 -3.91 -2.92
C ILE A 231 -8.44 -5.35 -2.98
N TYR A 232 -9.36 -6.33 -2.96
CA TYR A 232 -8.98 -7.73 -2.89
C TYR A 232 -9.78 -8.58 -3.88
N ILE A 233 -9.10 -9.49 -4.58
CA ILE A 233 -9.73 -10.53 -5.38
C ILE A 233 -8.99 -11.85 -5.21
N GLY A 234 -9.74 -12.94 -5.07
CA GLY A 234 -9.14 -14.25 -4.88
C GLY A 234 -10.08 -15.39 -5.22
N VAL A 235 -9.54 -16.45 -5.81
CA VAL A 235 -10.19 -17.75 -5.96
C VAL A 235 -9.28 -18.81 -5.38
N ARG A 236 -9.80 -19.68 -4.52
CA ARG A 236 -8.99 -20.75 -3.92
C ARG A 236 -8.36 -21.60 -5.00
N THR A 237 -7.12 -22.01 -4.79
CA THR A 237 -6.28 -22.72 -5.78
C THR A 237 -7.01 -23.90 -6.42
N ARG A 238 -7.68 -24.74 -5.62
CA ARG A 238 -8.51 -25.88 -6.07
C ARG A 238 -9.64 -25.53 -7.06
N PHE A 239 -10.05 -24.27 -7.13
CA PHE A 239 -11.18 -23.79 -7.93
C PHE A 239 -10.77 -22.79 -9.02
N GLN A 240 -9.47 -22.50 -9.18
CA GLN A 240 -9.00 -21.53 -10.18
C GLN A 240 -9.38 -21.93 -11.62
N LEU A 241 -9.46 -23.24 -11.90
CA LEU A 241 -9.87 -23.76 -13.21
C LEU A 241 -11.35 -23.50 -13.55
N LEU A 242 -12.18 -23.09 -12.58
CA LEU A 242 -13.58 -22.70 -12.81
C LEU A 242 -13.72 -21.31 -13.47
N LYS A 243 -12.60 -20.61 -13.74
CA LYS A 243 -12.56 -19.26 -14.33
C LYS A 243 -13.36 -18.21 -13.53
N LEU A 244 -13.58 -18.46 -12.24
CA LEU A 244 -14.35 -17.59 -11.34
C LEU A 244 -13.78 -16.18 -11.24
N GLY A 245 -12.46 -16.02 -11.27
CA GLY A 245 -11.81 -14.71 -11.14
C GLY A 245 -12.25 -13.73 -12.22
N ARG A 246 -12.38 -14.17 -13.47
CA ARG A 246 -12.86 -13.30 -14.56
C ARG A 246 -14.32 -12.90 -14.37
N LYS A 247 -15.16 -13.82 -13.89
CA LYS A 247 -16.57 -13.54 -13.62
C LYS A 247 -16.75 -12.58 -12.44
N LEU A 248 -15.97 -12.76 -11.36
CA LEU A 248 -15.92 -11.83 -10.23
C LEU A 248 -15.48 -10.43 -10.66
N CYS A 249 -14.42 -10.33 -11.47
CA CYS A 249 -13.95 -9.06 -12.02
C CYS A 249 -14.98 -8.41 -12.96
N ALA A 250 -15.65 -9.19 -13.80
CA ALA A 250 -16.74 -8.66 -14.63
C ALA A 250 -17.92 -8.15 -13.78
N THR A 251 -18.28 -8.86 -12.70
CA THR A 251 -19.39 -8.49 -11.81
C THR A 251 -19.09 -7.20 -11.07
N THR A 252 -17.89 -7.07 -10.51
CA THR A 252 -17.44 -5.83 -9.84
C THR A 252 -17.38 -4.64 -10.80
N ILE A 253 -16.93 -4.83 -12.04
CA ILE A 253 -16.86 -3.75 -13.03
C ILE A 253 -18.26 -3.35 -13.53
N TYR A 254 -19.05 -4.30 -14.03
CA TYR A 254 -20.27 -3.98 -14.78
C TYR A 254 -21.50 -3.87 -13.89
N THR A 255 -21.64 -4.75 -12.90
CA THR A 255 -22.81 -4.74 -12.01
C THR A 255 -22.60 -3.74 -10.87
N GLU A 256 -21.49 -3.83 -10.14
CA GLU A 256 -21.28 -2.89 -9.03
C GLU A 256 -20.86 -1.50 -9.53
N ALA A 257 -19.74 -1.38 -10.24
CA ALA A 257 -19.20 -0.06 -10.55
C ALA A 257 -20.07 0.72 -11.56
N VAL A 258 -20.56 0.08 -12.63
CA VAL A 258 -21.35 0.77 -13.67
C VAL A 258 -22.83 0.90 -13.30
N GLU A 259 -23.50 -0.22 -13.00
CA GLU A 259 -24.96 -0.24 -12.79
C GLU A 259 -25.38 0.28 -11.42
N GLU A 260 -24.74 -0.18 -10.33
CA GLU A 260 -25.15 0.17 -8.97
C GLU A 260 -24.58 1.51 -8.50
N PHE A 261 -23.26 1.68 -8.57
CA PHE A 261 -22.58 2.85 -8.00
C PHE A 261 -22.33 3.98 -9.00
N HIS A 262 -22.57 3.73 -10.29
CA HIS A 262 -22.42 4.73 -11.34
C HIS A 262 -21.03 5.39 -11.38
N SER A 263 -19.98 4.63 -11.04
CA SER A 263 -18.60 5.08 -10.96
C SER A 263 -18.04 5.52 -12.31
N ASP A 264 -17.12 6.48 -12.27
CA ASP A 264 -16.45 7.02 -13.45
C ASP A 264 -15.26 6.15 -13.86
N VAL A 265 -14.60 5.54 -12.88
CA VAL A 265 -13.39 4.76 -13.05
C VAL A 265 -13.39 3.54 -12.13
N TYR A 266 -12.85 2.44 -12.66
CA TYR A 266 -12.54 1.23 -11.92
C TYR A 266 -11.04 1.11 -11.76
N PHE A 267 -10.55 0.87 -10.56
CA PHE A 267 -9.13 0.94 -10.24
C PHE A 267 -8.68 -0.24 -9.37
N THR A 268 -7.42 -0.66 -9.50
CA THR A 268 -6.82 -1.67 -8.63
C THR A 268 -5.30 -1.55 -8.65
N TYR A 269 -4.66 -2.00 -7.57
CA TYR A 269 -3.23 -2.27 -7.56
C TYR A 269 -3.00 -3.74 -7.92
N ALA A 270 -2.26 -3.98 -8.99
CA ALA A 270 -1.96 -5.32 -9.47
C ALA A 270 -0.51 -5.69 -9.14
N GLY A 271 -0.30 -6.74 -8.36
CA GLY A 271 1.02 -7.37 -8.28
C GLY A 271 1.45 -7.93 -9.64
N SER A 272 2.76 -8.04 -9.85
CA SER A 272 3.39 -8.45 -11.12
C SER A 272 2.73 -9.67 -11.81
N ASN A 273 2.39 -10.70 -11.03
CA ASN A 273 1.74 -11.92 -11.52
C ASN A 273 0.28 -11.74 -12.00
N ALA A 274 -0.40 -10.70 -11.52
CA ALA A 274 -1.81 -10.45 -11.77
C ALA A 274 -2.07 -9.47 -12.93
N ILE A 275 -1.05 -8.71 -13.38
CA ILE A 275 -1.18 -7.71 -14.47
C ILE A 275 -1.82 -8.33 -15.72
N ARG A 276 -1.32 -9.48 -16.17
CA ARG A 276 -1.88 -10.18 -17.36
C ARG A 276 -3.33 -10.59 -17.17
N PHE A 277 -3.73 -10.94 -15.94
CA PHE A 277 -5.12 -11.25 -15.63
C PHE A 277 -6.00 -10.01 -15.75
N PHE A 278 -5.61 -8.88 -15.15
CA PHE A 278 -6.37 -7.64 -15.19
C PHE A 278 -6.44 -7.01 -16.59
N LYS A 279 -5.36 -7.08 -17.38
CA LYS A 279 -5.40 -6.69 -18.81
C LYS A 279 -6.46 -7.46 -19.59
N ARG A 280 -6.59 -8.77 -19.35
CA ARG A 280 -7.64 -9.60 -19.97
C ARG A 280 -9.05 -9.30 -19.45
N CYS A 281 -9.18 -8.66 -18.30
CA CYS A 281 -10.43 -8.13 -17.77
C CYS A 281 -10.73 -6.70 -18.27
N GLY A 282 -9.84 -6.11 -19.07
CA GLY A 282 -10.02 -4.80 -19.70
C GLY A 282 -9.54 -3.62 -18.86
N LEU A 283 -8.66 -3.85 -17.88
CA LEU A 283 -7.92 -2.78 -17.21
C LEU A 283 -6.64 -2.47 -17.98
N ASP A 284 -6.20 -1.21 -17.92
CA ASP A 284 -4.99 -0.71 -18.55
C ASP A 284 -3.99 -0.26 -17.49
N ASP A 285 -2.70 -0.37 -17.79
CA ASP A 285 -1.58 0.10 -16.98
C ASP A 285 -0.89 1.33 -17.59
N ASP A 286 -1.54 2.00 -18.56
CA ASP A 286 -1.08 3.28 -19.12
C ASP A 286 -0.76 4.28 -17.99
N PRO A 287 0.52 4.67 -17.81
CA PRO A 287 0.95 5.53 -16.71
C PRO A 287 0.21 6.86 -16.66
N MET A 288 -0.27 7.36 -17.80
CA MET A 288 -0.99 8.64 -17.87
C MET A 288 -2.40 8.55 -17.29
N ILE A 289 -2.97 7.35 -17.24
CA ILE A 289 -4.34 7.11 -16.76
C ILE A 289 -4.30 6.47 -15.39
N ALA A 290 -3.53 5.41 -15.21
CA ALA A 290 -3.39 4.72 -13.95
C ALA A 290 -2.56 5.51 -12.94
N GLY A 291 -1.55 6.27 -13.40
CA GLY A 291 -0.71 7.11 -12.54
C GLY A 291 -1.49 8.21 -11.80
N ARG A 292 -2.60 8.70 -12.38
CA ARG A 292 -3.52 9.63 -11.71
C ARG A 292 -4.09 9.09 -10.40
N TYR A 293 -4.16 7.77 -10.24
CA TYR A 293 -4.73 7.11 -9.07
C TYR A 293 -3.66 6.44 -8.19
N ALA A 294 -2.38 6.55 -8.57
CA ALA A 294 -1.28 5.84 -7.92
C ALA A 294 -0.98 6.34 -6.49
N HIS A 295 -1.48 7.50 -6.09
CA HIS A 295 -1.29 8.06 -4.76
C HIS A 295 -2.32 7.56 -3.72
N LEU A 296 -3.29 6.73 -4.13
CA LEU A 296 -4.43 6.34 -3.28
C LEU A 296 -4.12 5.23 -2.26
N ASP A 297 -3.03 4.48 -2.45
CA ASP A 297 -2.44 3.53 -1.48
C ASP A 297 -0.95 3.43 -1.79
N ASN A 298 -0.12 4.04 -0.95
CA ASN A 298 1.33 4.15 -1.15
C ASN A 298 2.14 3.08 -0.40
N GLU A 299 1.49 2.13 0.27
CA GLU A 299 2.19 1.27 1.25
C GLU A 299 2.75 -0.04 0.64
N TRP A 300 2.32 -0.42 -0.56
CA TRP A 300 2.65 -1.72 -1.14
C TRP A 300 3.82 -1.61 -2.11
N THR A 301 4.92 -2.31 -1.81
CA THR A 301 6.07 -2.45 -2.71
C THR A 301 5.78 -3.47 -3.81
N ASP A 302 6.18 -3.21 -5.06
CA ASP A 302 6.00 -4.12 -6.23
C ASP A 302 4.54 -4.31 -6.71
N VAL A 303 3.72 -3.25 -6.63
CA VAL A 303 2.40 -3.21 -7.26
C VAL A 303 2.33 -2.16 -8.37
N LEU A 304 1.57 -2.46 -9.42
CA LEU A 304 1.35 -1.56 -10.54
C LEU A 304 -0.11 -1.06 -10.52
N PRO A 305 -0.36 0.26 -10.54
CA PRO A 305 -1.71 0.79 -10.66
C PRO A 305 -2.29 0.38 -12.00
N MET A 306 -3.54 -0.09 -12.00
CA MET A 306 -4.29 -0.44 -13.19
C MET A 306 -5.69 0.16 -13.14
N ALA A 307 -6.09 0.82 -14.21
CA ALA A 307 -7.34 1.56 -14.27
C ALA A 307 -8.16 1.23 -15.52
N ARG A 308 -9.48 1.34 -15.39
CA ARG A 308 -10.42 1.29 -16.48
C ARG A 308 -11.40 2.44 -16.36
N LEU A 309 -11.42 3.29 -17.39
CA LEU A 309 -12.44 4.33 -17.50
C LEU A 309 -13.78 3.69 -17.85
N LEU A 310 -14.79 3.98 -17.03
CA LEU A 310 -16.16 3.48 -17.15
C LEU A 310 -17.06 4.52 -17.79
N LYS A 311 -16.89 5.79 -17.41
CA LYS A 311 -17.58 6.95 -17.98
C LYS A 311 -16.60 7.98 -18.51
N ILE A 312 -17.11 8.82 -19.39
CA ILE A 312 -16.42 10.03 -19.85
C ILE A 312 -16.75 11.11 -18.81
N PRO A 313 -15.76 11.80 -18.21
CA PRO A 313 -16.07 12.92 -17.32
C PRO A 313 -16.89 14.00 -18.05
N ALA A 314 -17.83 14.64 -17.35
CA ALA A 314 -18.72 15.65 -17.93
C ALA A 314 -17.97 16.80 -18.63
N HIS A 315 -16.80 17.21 -18.12
CA HIS A 315 -15.97 18.24 -18.76
C HIS A 315 -15.42 17.80 -20.13
N MET A 316 -15.24 16.50 -20.35
CA MET A 316 -14.80 15.94 -21.62
C MET A 316 -15.96 15.65 -22.57
N GLU A 317 -17.14 15.31 -22.07
CA GLU A 317 -18.34 15.19 -22.91
C GLU A 317 -18.62 16.49 -23.66
N GLN A 318 -18.41 17.64 -23.02
CA GLN A 318 -18.50 18.96 -23.68
C GLN A 318 -17.47 19.11 -24.81
N ILE A 319 -16.21 18.75 -24.57
CA ILE A 319 -15.14 18.82 -25.59
C ILE A 319 -15.43 17.86 -26.75
N LEU A 320 -15.96 16.67 -26.47
CA LEU A 320 -16.28 15.66 -27.47
C LEU A 320 -17.54 16.01 -28.27
N SER A 321 -18.53 16.62 -27.63
CA SER A 321 -19.74 17.11 -28.32
C SER A 321 -19.45 18.27 -29.29
N SER A 322 -18.32 18.96 -29.11
CA SER A 322 -17.85 20.02 -30.01
C SER A 322 -17.09 19.52 -31.25
N LYS A 323 -16.74 18.22 -31.30
CA LYS A 323 -16.05 17.61 -32.45
C LYS A 323 -17.00 16.62 -33.14
N ASP A 324 -17.40 16.98 -34.36
CA ASP A 324 -18.44 16.33 -35.16
C ASP A 324 -18.52 14.79 -35.06
N ASN A 325 -19.72 14.35 -34.69
CA ASN A 325 -20.34 13.05 -34.90
C ASN A 325 -19.59 12.07 -35.81
N LYS A 326 -18.81 11.16 -35.21
CA LYS A 326 -18.63 9.77 -35.61
C LYS A 326 -18.18 9.01 -34.38
N GLY A 327 -18.95 7.99 -34.00
CA GLY A 327 -18.91 7.31 -32.70
C GLY A 327 -17.56 7.32 -32.00
N THR A 328 -17.56 7.84 -30.77
CA THR A 328 -16.40 7.91 -29.87
C THR A 328 -15.85 6.51 -29.61
N SER A 329 -14.91 6.09 -30.45
CA SER A 329 -14.12 4.90 -30.20
C SER A 329 -13.41 5.07 -28.86
N ARG A 330 -13.48 4.05 -28.00
CA ARG A 330 -12.78 4.01 -26.71
C ARG A 330 -11.30 4.40 -26.89
N ALA A 331 -10.69 3.98 -28.00
CA ALA A 331 -9.32 4.34 -28.37
C ALA A 331 -9.10 5.86 -28.54
N ALA A 332 -10.06 6.60 -29.10
CA ALA A 332 -9.96 8.06 -29.24
C ALA A 332 -10.02 8.77 -27.88
N LEU A 333 -10.81 8.26 -26.93
CA LEU A 333 -10.85 8.77 -25.55
C LEU A 333 -9.53 8.53 -24.84
N TYR A 334 -8.96 7.32 -24.97
CA TYR A 334 -7.64 6.98 -24.44
C TYR A 334 -6.56 7.91 -25.01
N THR A 335 -6.55 8.15 -26.32
CA THR A 335 -5.58 9.06 -26.96
C THR A 335 -5.75 10.50 -26.48
N MET A 336 -6.98 11.02 -26.40
CA MET A 336 -7.20 12.40 -25.92
C MET A 336 -6.80 12.59 -24.45
N TRP A 337 -7.09 11.61 -23.59
CA TRP A 337 -6.62 11.63 -22.20
C TRP A 337 -5.11 11.58 -22.13
N ARG A 338 -4.48 10.70 -22.92
CA ARG A 338 -3.03 10.62 -23.01
C ARG A 338 -2.45 11.96 -23.44
N ASP A 339 -3.03 12.61 -24.45
CA ASP A 339 -2.58 13.93 -24.92
C ASP A 339 -2.77 15.02 -23.86
N ALA A 340 -3.91 15.06 -23.16
CA ALA A 340 -4.19 16.03 -22.11
C ALA A 340 -3.26 15.84 -20.90
N ALA A 341 -3.07 14.59 -20.48
CA ALA A 341 -2.14 14.24 -19.43
C ALA A 341 -0.70 14.52 -19.85
N PHE A 342 -0.35 14.32 -21.12
CA PHE A 342 0.98 14.63 -21.66
C PHE A 342 1.24 16.13 -21.68
N ARG A 343 0.23 16.95 -22.00
CA ARG A 343 0.32 18.41 -21.89
C ARG A 343 0.54 18.84 -20.45
N ARG A 344 -0.25 18.33 -19.49
CA ARG A 344 -0.05 18.61 -18.07
C ARG A 344 1.34 18.18 -17.59
N TYR A 345 1.78 16.98 -17.96
CA TYR A 345 3.12 16.50 -17.65
C TYR A 345 4.22 17.40 -18.26
N ALA A 346 4.03 17.86 -19.49
CA ALA A 346 4.97 18.79 -20.12
C ALA A 346 5.00 20.15 -19.41
N GLU A 347 3.84 20.68 -19.00
CA GLU A 347 3.72 21.91 -18.21
C GLU A 347 4.39 21.75 -16.82
N GLU A 348 4.12 20.66 -16.11
CA GLU A 348 4.72 20.32 -14.83
C GLU A 348 6.24 20.12 -14.95
N SER A 349 6.70 19.40 -15.97
CA SER A 349 8.12 19.19 -16.25
C SER A 349 8.84 20.51 -16.58
N HIS A 350 8.18 21.41 -17.31
CA HIS A 350 8.72 22.74 -17.59
C HIS A 350 8.81 23.58 -16.32
N PHE A 351 7.79 23.54 -15.46
CA PHE A 351 7.80 24.20 -14.17
C PHE A 351 8.91 23.67 -13.25
N VAL A 352 9.05 22.35 -13.14
CA VAL A 352 10.14 21.73 -12.37
C VAL A 352 11.51 22.13 -12.93
N SER A 353 11.67 22.12 -14.26
CA SER A 353 12.91 22.58 -14.91
C SER A 353 13.22 24.04 -14.58
N HIS A 354 12.21 24.90 -14.53
CA HIS A 354 12.34 26.28 -14.09
C HIS A 354 12.75 26.39 -12.61
N CYS A 355 12.14 25.60 -11.73
CA CYS A 355 12.53 25.54 -10.32
C CYS A 355 13.98 25.09 -10.12
N VAL A 356 14.44 24.08 -10.88
CA VAL A 356 15.83 23.63 -10.86
C VAL A 356 16.78 24.73 -11.34
N ALA A 357 16.44 25.41 -12.44
CA ALA A 357 17.25 26.53 -12.94
C ALA A 357 17.34 27.69 -11.93
N GLU A 358 16.24 28.02 -11.23
CA GLU A 358 16.24 29.02 -10.18
C GLU A 358 17.05 28.56 -8.94
N MET A 359 16.98 27.27 -8.57
CA MET A 359 17.83 26.72 -7.52
C MET A 359 19.32 26.82 -7.87
N ASP A 360 19.70 26.46 -9.10
CA ASP A 360 21.08 26.57 -9.58
C ASP A 360 21.55 28.04 -9.57
N ARG A 361 20.69 28.96 -9.99
CA ARG A 361 20.96 30.41 -9.94
C ARG A 361 21.17 30.91 -8.52
N MET A 362 20.34 30.47 -7.56
CA MET A 362 20.49 30.80 -6.15
C MET A 362 21.78 30.22 -5.57
N GLN A 363 22.15 28.99 -5.92
CA GLN A 363 23.41 28.37 -5.50
C GLN A 363 24.62 29.12 -6.04
N GLN A 364 24.61 29.53 -7.31
CA GLN A 364 25.67 30.36 -7.89
C GLN A 364 25.76 31.72 -7.19
N ARG A 365 24.62 32.32 -6.84
CA ARG A 365 24.58 33.59 -6.10
C ARG A 365 25.15 33.42 -4.69
N LEU A 366 24.80 32.36 -3.98
CA LEU A 366 25.39 32.05 -2.67
C LEU A 366 26.90 31.87 -2.77
N ALA A 367 27.40 31.08 -3.73
CA ALA A 367 28.84 30.89 -3.92
C ALA A 367 29.59 32.21 -4.22
N SER A 368 28.97 33.11 -4.98
CA SER A 368 29.57 34.44 -5.24
C SER A 368 29.57 35.34 -4.00
N LEU A 369 28.52 35.31 -3.18
CA LEU A 369 28.45 36.02 -1.91
C LEU A 369 29.47 35.48 -0.90
N GLU A 370 29.61 34.16 -0.78
CA GLU A 370 30.65 33.54 0.08
C GLU A 370 32.07 33.93 -0.34
N LYS A 371 32.31 34.04 -1.65
CA LYS A 371 33.61 34.51 -2.17
C LYS A 371 33.84 35.98 -1.83
N ALA A 372 32.82 36.82 -1.96
CA ALA A 372 32.88 38.23 -1.60
C ALA A 372 33.12 38.41 -0.09
N GLU A 373 32.45 37.61 0.75
CA GLU A 373 32.64 37.60 2.20
C GLU A 373 34.07 37.20 2.58
N LYS A 374 34.62 36.15 1.97
CA LYS A 374 36.02 35.74 2.18
C LYS A 374 37.00 36.85 1.81
N LEU A 375 36.78 37.54 0.69
CA LEU A 375 37.60 38.67 0.28
C LEU A 375 37.49 39.84 1.27
N TYR A 376 36.28 40.19 1.69
CA TYR A 376 36.04 41.24 2.67
C TYR A 376 36.72 40.93 4.01
N ASN A 377 36.59 39.71 4.50
CA ASN A 377 37.25 39.26 5.73
C ASN A 377 38.77 39.27 5.62
N ALA A 378 39.33 38.94 4.46
CA ALA A 378 40.78 39.04 4.22
C ALA A 378 41.27 40.49 4.27
N VAL A 379 40.55 41.42 3.62
CA VAL A 379 40.86 42.85 3.65
C VAL A 379 40.72 43.39 5.08
N LEU A 380 39.65 43.05 5.79
CA LEU A 380 39.44 43.45 7.17
C LEU A 380 40.58 42.97 8.09
N THR A 381 41.05 41.75 7.90
CA THR A 381 42.18 41.18 8.66
C THR A 381 43.48 41.90 8.35
N GLN A 382 43.73 42.22 7.08
CA GLN A 382 44.89 43.01 6.66
C GLN A 382 44.87 44.41 7.28
N GLU A 383 43.73 45.10 7.24
CA GLU A 383 43.60 46.43 7.86
C GLU A 383 43.75 46.38 9.38
N ARG A 384 43.18 45.37 10.05
CA ARG A 384 43.44 45.14 11.49
C ARG A 384 44.93 44.97 11.78
N SER A 385 45.66 44.22 10.95
CA SER A 385 47.11 44.05 11.12
C SER A 385 47.89 45.35 10.90
N ARG A 386 47.46 46.19 9.95
CA ARG A 386 48.03 47.52 9.72
C ARG A 386 47.80 48.45 10.91
N CYS A 387 46.59 48.47 11.46
CA CYS A 387 46.27 49.25 12.66
C CYS A 387 47.17 48.84 13.84
N ILE A 388 47.31 47.54 14.11
CA ILE A 388 48.19 47.04 15.17
C ILE A 388 49.65 47.47 14.93
N MET A 389 50.14 47.39 13.68
CA MET A 389 51.49 47.85 13.33
C MET A 389 51.65 49.35 13.60
N TYR A 390 50.69 50.18 13.19
CA TYR A 390 50.74 51.62 13.44
C TYR A 390 50.69 51.94 14.92
N GLU A 391 49.85 51.25 15.70
CA GLU A 391 49.80 51.39 17.16
C GLU A 391 51.16 51.06 17.81
N GLN A 392 51.83 49.99 17.35
CA GLN A 392 53.16 49.63 17.85
C GLN A 392 54.23 50.67 17.48
N ILE A 393 54.18 51.22 16.25
CA ILE A 393 55.09 52.29 15.81
C ILE A 393 54.87 53.54 16.66
N ILE A 394 53.61 53.93 16.85
CA ILE A 394 53.24 55.09 17.68
C ILE A 394 53.74 54.88 19.11
N ALA A 395 53.47 53.73 19.75
CA ALA A 395 53.95 53.43 21.10
C ALA A 395 55.48 53.49 21.21
N LYS A 396 56.20 52.99 20.19
CA LYS A 396 57.67 53.06 20.15
C LYS A 396 58.17 54.49 20.00
N LEU A 397 57.54 55.30 19.14
CA LEU A 397 57.87 56.71 18.98
C LEU A 397 57.57 57.51 20.25
N GLU A 398 56.44 57.26 20.90
CA GLU A 398 56.08 57.87 22.20
C GLU A 398 57.13 57.54 23.26
N SER A 399 57.56 56.27 23.37
CA SER A 399 58.64 55.87 24.28
C SER A 399 59.95 56.60 23.97
N GLN A 400 60.35 56.67 22.70
CA GLN A 400 61.57 57.36 22.27
C GLN A 400 61.54 58.86 22.57
N LEU A 401 60.38 59.51 22.38
CA LEU A 401 60.19 60.93 22.70
C LEU A 401 60.25 61.17 24.20
N LEU A 402 59.62 60.32 25.00
CA LEU A 402 59.68 60.38 26.46
C LEU A 402 61.12 60.18 26.97
N ASP A 403 61.87 59.22 26.43
CA ASP A 403 63.28 58.98 26.76
C ASP A 403 64.17 60.18 26.40
N ALA A 404 63.83 60.91 25.33
CA ALA A 404 64.49 62.16 24.94
C ALA A 404 64.06 63.39 25.78
N GLY A 405 63.18 63.21 26.78
CA GLY A 405 62.68 64.28 27.64
C GLY A 405 61.63 65.18 27.01
N ILE A 406 61.13 64.84 25.82
CA ILE A 406 60.09 65.57 25.11
C ILE A 406 58.74 64.97 25.51
N LYS A 407 57.91 65.70 26.25
CA LYS A 407 56.53 65.29 26.52
C LYS A 407 55.65 65.68 25.32
N PRO A 408 55.13 64.72 24.54
CA PRO A 408 54.19 65.04 23.48
C PRO A 408 52.88 65.55 24.11
N ASN A 409 52.53 66.81 23.84
CA ASN A 409 51.23 67.38 24.20
C ASN A 409 50.25 67.12 23.05
N ILE A 410 49.72 65.89 22.98
CA ILE A 410 48.70 65.53 21.99
C ILE A 410 47.33 65.81 22.62
N ASP A 411 46.66 66.84 22.11
CA ASP A 411 45.26 67.11 22.45
C ASP A 411 44.35 66.08 21.75
N ARG A 412 43.93 65.07 22.51
CA ARG A 412 43.14 63.95 21.99
C ARG A 412 41.79 64.38 21.44
N ASP A 413 41.23 65.47 21.97
CA ASP A 413 39.91 65.95 21.55
C ASP A 413 39.97 66.61 20.17
N GLU A 414 41.07 67.29 19.83
CA GLU A 414 41.28 67.85 18.49
C GLU A 414 41.45 66.75 17.43
N VAL A 415 42.16 65.67 17.77
CA VAL A 415 42.36 64.53 16.86
C VAL A 415 41.05 63.78 16.62
N LEU A 416 40.29 63.46 17.67
CA LEU A 416 38.98 62.81 17.55
C LEU A 416 38.01 63.65 16.71
N LYS A 417 38.00 64.97 16.91
CA LYS A 417 37.15 65.87 16.12
C LYS A 417 37.49 65.83 14.64
N LYS A 418 38.77 65.87 14.26
CA LYS A 418 39.21 65.77 12.86
C LYS A 418 38.88 64.42 12.23
N VAL A 419 38.99 63.33 12.98
CA VAL A 419 38.62 61.98 12.50
C VAL A 419 37.11 61.88 12.25
N ILE A 420 36.28 62.38 13.17
CA ILE A 420 34.82 62.39 13.00
C ILE A 420 34.40 63.26 11.81
N GLU A 421 35.02 64.43 11.64
CA GLU A 421 34.78 65.32 10.48
C GLU A 421 35.14 64.63 9.16
N GLN A 422 36.25 63.87 9.11
CA GLN A 422 36.63 63.12 7.91
C GLN A 422 35.71 61.92 7.63
N ILE A 423 35.26 61.20 8.65
CA ILE A 423 34.29 60.09 8.48
C ILE A 423 32.94 60.64 8.00
N ALA A 424 32.48 61.76 8.53
CA ALA A 424 31.25 62.42 8.08
C ALA A 424 31.36 62.93 6.63
N ALA A 425 32.52 63.46 6.24
CA ALA A 425 32.80 63.86 4.85
C ALA A 425 32.85 62.67 3.88
N ALA A 426 33.38 61.52 4.30
CA ALA A 426 33.41 60.31 3.49
C ALA A 426 32.01 59.72 3.28
N ASN A 427 31.18 59.69 4.32
CA ASN A 427 29.81 59.16 4.23
C ASN A 427 28.87 60.03 3.37
N THR A 428 29.12 61.34 3.28
CA THR A 428 28.34 62.25 2.41
C THR A 428 28.73 62.15 0.93
N LEU A 429 29.92 61.63 0.61
CA LEU A 429 30.33 61.29 -0.75
C LEU A 429 29.68 59.99 -1.26
N ASP A 430 29.51 58.99 -0.39
CA ASP A 430 28.88 57.70 -0.76
C ASP A 430 27.37 57.83 -1.03
N GLU A 431 26.66 58.77 -0.39
CA GLU A 431 25.23 59.03 -0.68
C GLU A 431 25.02 59.66 -2.07
N HIS A 432 25.95 60.49 -2.55
CA HIS A 432 25.88 61.13 -3.87
C HIS A 432 26.14 60.15 -5.03
N ASP A 433 26.99 59.13 -4.81
CA ASP A 433 27.26 58.08 -5.80
C ASP A 433 26.14 57.01 -5.87
N ALA A 434 25.35 56.87 -4.80
CA ALA A 434 24.18 56.00 -4.78
C ALA A 434 22.98 56.59 -5.54
N GLU A 435 22.81 57.92 -5.55
CA GLU A 435 21.76 58.60 -6.32
C GLU A 435 22.04 58.61 -7.83
N HIS A 436 23.31 58.70 -8.26
CA HIS A 436 23.67 58.67 -9.68
C HIS A 436 23.52 57.29 -10.37
N LYS A 437 23.40 56.20 -9.61
CA LYS A 437 23.16 54.84 -10.15
C LYS A 437 21.68 54.44 -10.20
N LYS A 438 20.76 55.30 -9.77
CA LYS A 438 19.30 55.08 -9.84
C LYS A 438 18.58 55.97 -10.87
N ALA A 439 19.29 56.80 -11.63
CA ALA A 439 18.75 57.63 -12.70
C ALA A 439 18.82 56.95 -14.07
#